data_AF-F3FXV9-F1
#
_entry.id   AF-F3FXV9-F1
#
_cell.length_a   1.000
_cell.length_b   1.000
_cell.length_c   1.000
_cell.angle_alpha   90.00
_cell.angle_beta   90.00
_cell.angle_gamma   90.00
#
_symmetry.space_group_name_H-M   'P 1'
#
loop_
_entity.id
_entity.type
_entity.pdbx_description
1 polymer ?
#
loop_
_entity_poly.entity_id
_entity_poly.type
_entity_poly.pdbx_seq_one_letter_code
_entity_poly.pdbx_strand_id
1 'polypeptide(L)' 'HYRLDIGQAPLMRVAYAADPLNQRICAMLLFHHMALDHTALEVVKHEIQSCLLDEAEALA' A
#
# COMPACT_ATOMS: atom_id res chain seq x y z
N HIS A 1 9.28 12.24 -10.53
CA HIS A 1 10.12 11.38 -9.66
C HIS A 1 9.47 11.33 -8.29
N TYR A 2 8.78 10.23 -7.95
CA TYR A 2 8.16 10.04 -6.65
C TYR A 2 9.19 9.28 -5.77
N ARG A 3 10.00 10.02 -5.01
CA ARG A 3 11.00 9.42 -4.09
C ARG A 3 10.57 9.68 -2.66
N LEU A 4 10.61 8.64 -1.83
CA LEU A 4 10.46 8.78 -0.39
C LEU A 4 11.76 9.34 0.18
N ASP A 5 11.64 10.37 1.01
CA ASP A 5 12.77 10.88 1.81
C ASP A 5 13.04 9.87 2.93
N ILE A 6 14.25 9.30 2.94
CA ILE A 6 14.65 8.25 3.89
C ILE A 6 14.82 8.83 5.31
N GLY A 7 15.02 10.15 5.45
CA GLY A 7 15.20 10.81 6.74
C GLY A 7 13.89 11.16 7.46
N GLN A 8 12.72 10.90 6.87
CA GLN A 8 11.43 11.28 7.42
C GLN A 8 10.43 10.12 7.35
N ALA A 9 9.96 9.67 8.53
CA ALA A 9 8.87 8.70 8.61
C ALA A 9 7.52 9.38 8.26
N PRO A 10 6.54 8.65 7.70
CA PRO A 10 6.59 7.23 7.32
C PRO A 10 7.31 6.98 5.99
N LEU A 11 8.10 5.91 5.93
CA LEU A 11 8.83 5.45 4.73
C LEU A 11 7.95 4.60 3.80
N MET A 12 6.65 4.89 3.78
CA MET A 12 5.64 4.22 2.99
C MET A 12 4.54 5.21 2.62
N ARG A 13 3.98 5.08 1.41
CA ARG A 13 2.91 5.93 0.89
C ARG A 13 2.09 5.20 -0.16
N VAL A 14 0.78 5.39 -0.17
CA VAL A 14 -0.09 4.96 -1.27
C VAL A 14 -0.34 6.14 -2.20
N ALA A 15 -0.04 5.98 -3.49
CA ALA A 15 -0.48 6.87 -4.55
C ALA A 15 -1.65 6.20 -5.29
N TYR A 16 -2.64 6.97 -5.72
CA TYR A 16 -3.76 6.43 -6.48
C TYR A 16 -4.14 7.34 -7.65
N ALA A 17 -4.73 6.74 -8.67
CA ALA A 17 -5.28 7.43 -9.83
C ALA A 17 -6.59 6.75 -10.25
N ALA A 18 -7.57 7.55 -10.63
CA ALA A 18 -8.75 7.03 -11.30
C ALA A 18 -8.37 6.58 -12.72
N ASP A 19 -8.94 5.46 -13.16
CA ASP A 19 -8.89 4.95 -14.53
C ASP A 19 -10.33 4.94 -15.06
N PRO A 20 -10.82 6.08 -15.60
CA PRO A 20 -12.21 6.20 -16.05
C PRO A 20 -12.56 5.27 -17.20
N LEU A 21 -11.57 4.91 -18.03
CA LEU A 21 -11.75 4.02 -19.19
C LEU A 21 -12.11 2.59 -18.73
N ASN A 22 -11.55 2.14 -17.61
CA ASN A 22 -11.81 0.81 -17.05
C ASN A 22 -12.66 0.84 -15.77
N GLN A 23 -13.23 2.00 -15.42
CA GLN A 23 -14.08 2.21 -14.24
C GLN A 23 -13.45 1.67 -12.94
N ARG A 24 -12.16 1.90 -12.73
CA ARG A 24 -11.42 1.41 -11.56
C ARG A 24 -10.52 2.48 -10.95
N ILE A 25 -10.05 2.23 -9.73
CA ILE A 25 -8.96 2.99 -9.12
C ILE A 25 -7.69 2.14 -9.20
N CYS A 26 -6.61 2.72 -9.73
CA CYS A 26 -5.29 2.13 -9.68
C CYS A 26 -4.54 2.71 -8.48
N ALA A 27 -4.09 1.86 -7.57
CA ALA A 27 -3.26 2.25 -6.43
C ALA A 27 -1.86 1.66 -6.56
N MET A 28 -0.87 2.40 -6.08
CA MET A 28 0.53 2.00 -6.02
C MET A 28 1.06 2.25 -4.62
N LEU A 29 1.51 1.18 -3.96
CA LEU A 29 2.22 1.27 -2.70
C LEU A 29 3.69 1.57 -2.98
N LEU A 30 4.14 2.74 -2.54
CA LEU A 30 5.54 3.11 -2.51
C LEU A 30 6.08 2.84 -1.10
N PHE A 31 7.16 2.11 -1.00
CA PHE A 31 7.83 1.87 0.28
C PHE A 31 9.34 1.87 0.08
N HIS A 32 10.08 2.12 1.15
CA HIS A 32 11.52 1.99 1.15
C HIS A 32 11.92 0.60 1.68
N HIS A 33 12.73 -0.14 0.92
CA HIS A 33 13.15 -1.51 1.28
C HIS A 33 13.88 -1.62 2.63
N MET A 34 14.54 -0.55 3.11
CA MET A 34 15.15 -0.56 4.46
C MET A 34 14.12 -0.45 5.59
N ALA A 35 12.88 -0.05 5.28
CA ALA A 35 11.80 0.11 6.24
C ALA A 35 10.81 -1.08 6.25
N LEU A 36 10.77 -1.85 5.15
CA LEU A 36 9.84 -2.97 4.98
C LEU A 36 10.53 -4.07 4.17
N ASP A 37 10.61 -5.26 4.74
CA ASP A 37 11.09 -6.45 4.04
C ASP A 37 9.95 -7.15 3.27
N HIS A 38 10.32 -8.18 2.51
CA HIS A 38 9.39 -8.94 1.67
C HIS A 38 8.29 -9.67 2.49
N THR A 39 8.59 -10.11 3.71
CA THR A 39 7.61 -10.82 4.55
C THR A 39 6.59 -9.84 5.09
N ALA A 40 7.05 -8.67 5.56
CA ALA A 40 6.17 -7.61 6.04
C ALA A 40 5.30 -7.03 4.91
N LEU A 41 5.82 -6.95 3.68
CA LEU A 41 5.04 -6.52 2.51
C LEU A 41 3.86 -7.45 2.21
N GLU A 42 4.03 -8.76 2.36
CA GLU A 42 2.95 -9.73 2.14
C GLU A 42 1.82 -9.57 3.18
N VAL A 43 2.17 -9.26 4.43
CA VAL A 43 1.18 -8.94 5.47
C VAL A 43 0.41 -7.67 5.12
N VAL A 44 1.10 -6.58 4.76
CA VAL A 44 0.46 -5.32 4.33
C VAL A 44 -0.46 -5.54 3.13
N LYS A 45 -0.05 -6.36 2.16
CA LYS A 45 -0.90 -6.72 1.01
C LYS A 45 -2.17 -7.42 1.46
N HIS A 46 -2.05 -8.38 2.38
CA HIS A 46 -3.18 -9.14 2.88
C HIS A 46 -4.16 -8.25 3.66
N GLU A 47 -3.66 -7.38 4.53
CA GLU A 47 -4.47 -6.41 5.27
C GLU A 47 -5.22 -5.45 4.33
N ILE A 48 -4.54 -4.93 3.29
CA ILE A 48 -5.18 -4.08 2.28
C ILE A 48 -6.29 -4.85 1.55
N GLN A 49 -6.05 -6.10 1.16
CA GLN A 49 -7.06 -6.93 0.50
C GLN A 49 -8.26 -7.18 1.41
N SER A 50 -8.01 -7.56 2.66
CA SER A 50 -9.04 -7.79 3.67
C SER A 50 -9.88 -6.53 3.92
N CYS A 51 -9.24 -5.35 4.03
CA CYS A 51 -9.92 -4.06 4.14
C CYS A 51 -10.79 -3.72 2.93
N LEU A 52 -10.30 -4.00 1.72
CA LEU A 52 -11.07 -3.77 0.48
C LEU A 52 -12.25 -4.74 0.32
N LEU A 53 -12.19 -5.92 0.95
CA LEU A 53 -13.24 -6.93 0.95
C LEU A 53 -14.21 -6.77 2.14
N ASP A 54 -14.03 -5.75 2.98
CA ASP A 54 -14.77 -5.53 4.24
C ASP A 54 -14.59 -6.69 5.25
N GLU A 55 -13.52 -7.48 5.08
CA GLU A 55 -13.13 -8.58 5.95
C GLU A 55 -12.15 -8.15 7.05
N ALA A 56 -11.84 -6.85 7.14
CA ALA A 56 -10.82 -6.29 8.05
C ALA A 56 -11.10 -6.54 9.54
N GLU A 57 -12.33 -6.92 9.90
CA GLU A 57 -12.71 -7.29 11.27
C GLU A 57 -12.19 -8.67 11.71
N ALA A 58 -11.62 -9.49 10.82
CA ALA A 58 -11.22 -10.87 11.13
C ALA A 58 -9.80 -11.04 11.70
N LEU A 59 -8.99 -9.98 11.80
CA LEU A 59 -7.56 -10.07 12.18
C LEU A 59 -7.19 -9.22 13.42
N ALA A 60 -8.07 -9.17 14.43
CA ALA A 60 -7.77 -8.57 15.74
C ALA A 60 -7.14 -9.57 16.73
#